data_AF-Q8XLC4-F1
#
_entry.id   AF-Q8XLC4-F1
#
_cell.length_a   1.000
_cell.length_b   1.000
_cell.length_c   1.000
_cell.angle_alpha   90.00
_cell.angle_beta   90.00
_cell.angle_gamma   90.00
#
_symmetry.space_group_name_H-M   'P 1'
#
loop_
_entity.id
_entity.type
_entity.pdbx_description
1 polymer ?
#
loop_
_entity_poly.entity_id
_entity_poly.type
_entity_poly.pdbx_seq_one_letter_code
_entity_poly.pdbx_strand_id
1 'polypeptide(L)'
;MLLLDKAIRYAKDVVDGKEITTKEVKQQCQIFLDDYYEKQYDESFEFCFDEDKLLVINNLLKLFNFATGFIKGNVLEGLVGFQALFLCAIFGWRYKNDRDKFRYRDVVLFIPRKNAKTFIIAIVIILLMLTEEEYSEFYSICLDRELATEVKKAMTQIINASPALTKYFNISKILSGKVTCKLTNSYYQARTAEADKNNAIRPCVVCVDEVGAFKDNSNIQAMRSGQLSVKNPLMLKITTAYANSDSIMLEELEYVKAVLEGTIENKKLFALLYYADREEAWRDNAIYKANPLRVEENYKEIMENRDIAKVKVSEQEEFLTKHLNIFLETNEINKYVDIKAWKKCRVDKIDFSGKHIMVGVDLSVTTDLTAVSIMYKENNILYCHSKAFLPLDSLAKRRERIDYKRYAELGYCDIHDGMTVNYTLVEEYIRSLEDKYNCTIDYIITDPMNAGEMMDRLKQDYNVIKLRQTYTNLSPATKEFRKKIYDGEVKYEKNELLDWCMSNAITTKGKSDDEMLAKENKNKQRIDMVAALIFCYTQLLKDNNNYNAIEQLLNMDW
;
A
#
# COMPACT_ATOMS: atom_id res chain seq x y z
N MET A 1 -31.58 25.16 -3.16
CA MET A 1 -31.05 24.84 -4.51
C MET A 1 -30.68 23.36 -4.51
N LEU A 2 -31.30 22.51 -5.34
CA LEU A 2 -31.24 21.05 -5.16
C LEU A 2 -29.82 20.49 -4.97
N LEU A 3 -28.83 20.97 -5.74
CA LEU A 3 -27.43 20.56 -5.57
C LEU A 3 -26.88 20.89 -4.18
N LEU A 4 -27.05 22.13 -3.72
CA LEU A 4 -26.60 22.59 -2.40
C LEU A 4 -27.37 21.92 -1.27
N ASP A 5 -28.69 21.76 -1.42
CA ASP A 5 -29.55 21.15 -0.42
C ASP A 5 -29.13 19.69 -0.17
N LYS A 6 -28.78 18.95 -1.24
CA LYS A 6 -28.22 17.59 -1.14
C LYS A 6 -26.86 17.56 -0.45
N ALA A 7 -25.97 18.50 -0.81
CA ALA A 7 -24.63 18.59 -0.22
C ALA A 7 -24.66 18.90 1.29
N ILE A 8 -25.44 19.91 1.69
CA ILE A 8 -25.58 20.32 3.11
C ILE A 8 -26.23 19.19 3.90
N ARG A 9 -27.28 18.55 3.37
CA ARG A 9 -27.94 17.43 4.04
C ARG A 9 -26.95 16.30 4.28
N TYR A 10 -26.21 15.89 3.25
CA TYR A 10 -25.20 14.85 3.38
C TYR A 10 -24.14 15.19 4.44
N ALA A 11 -23.59 16.40 4.39
CA ALA A 11 -22.57 16.81 5.36
C ALA A 11 -23.11 16.80 6.80
N LYS A 12 -24.36 17.24 7.02
CA LYS A 12 -25.03 17.16 8.33
C LYS A 12 -25.26 15.72 8.77
N ASP A 13 -25.79 14.87 7.88
CA ASP A 13 -26.04 13.46 8.20
C ASP A 13 -24.76 12.70 8.55
N VAL A 14 -23.63 13.04 7.90
CA VAL A 14 -22.30 12.53 8.25
C VAL A 14 -21.83 13.02 9.62
N VAL A 15 -21.95 14.32 9.91
CA VAL A 15 -21.51 14.90 11.18
C VAL A 15 -22.34 14.35 12.35
N ASP A 16 -23.66 14.24 12.16
CA ASP A 16 -24.61 13.69 13.12
C ASP A 16 -24.46 12.16 13.31
N GLY A 17 -23.68 11.48 12.46
CA GLY A 17 -23.49 10.03 12.51
C GLY A 17 -24.66 9.21 11.96
N LYS A 18 -25.58 9.82 11.22
CA LYS A 18 -26.65 9.12 10.47
C LYS A 18 -26.09 8.39 9.25
N GLU A 19 -25.05 8.96 8.64
CA GLU A 19 -24.35 8.37 7.51
C GLU A 19 -23.10 7.60 7.96
N ILE A 20 -23.03 6.31 7.63
CA ILE A 20 -21.89 5.44 7.97
C ILE A 20 -20.73 5.74 7.01
N THR A 21 -19.65 6.31 7.54
CA THR A 21 -18.46 6.66 6.75
C THR A 21 -17.18 6.74 7.61
N THR A 22 -16.07 7.12 7.00
CA THR A 22 -14.76 7.24 7.65
C THR A 22 -14.65 8.50 8.49
N LYS A 23 -13.69 8.51 9.42
CA LYS A 23 -13.38 9.68 10.26
C LYS A 23 -13.02 10.89 9.40
N GLU A 24 -12.25 10.67 8.34
CA GLU A 24 -11.75 11.68 7.43
C GLU A 24 -12.87 12.35 6.63
N VAL A 25 -13.86 11.58 6.15
CA VAL A 25 -15.04 12.16 5.50
C VAL A 25 -15.85 12.98 6.50
N LYS A 26 -15.97 12.52 7.75
CA LYS A 26 -16.63 13.29 8.82
C LYS A 26 -15.92 14.61 9.09
N GLN A 27 -14.59 14.61 9.18
CA GLN A 27 -13.78 15.82 9.32
C GLN A 27 -13.97 16.77 8.13
N GLN A 28 -13.92 16.26 6.89
CA GLN A 28 -14.12 17.10 5.71
C GLN A 28 -15.53 17.72 5.67
N CYS A 29 -16.56 16.96 6.05
CA CYS A 29 -17.94 17.46 6.14
C CYS A 29 -18.08 18.52 7.23
N GLN A 30 -17.45 18.33 8.39
CA GLN A 30 -17.41 19.35 9.45
C GLN A 30 -16.74 20.63 8.95
N ILE A 31 -15.55 20.53 8.34
CA ILE A 31 -14.84 21.67 7.75
C ILE A 31 -15.73 22.40 6.75
N PHE A 32 -16.44 21.67 5.87
CA PHE A 32 -17.34 22.28 4.89
C PHE A 32 -18.49 23.04 5.55
N LEU A 33 -19.12 22.48 6.60
CA LEU A 33 -20.22 23.11 7.32
C LEU A 33 -19.74 24.33 8.13
N ASP A 34 -18.63 24.22 8.84
CA ASP A 34 -18.03 25.31 9.61
C ASP A 34 -17.68 26.47 8.69
N ASP A 35 -17.05 26.15 7.55
CA ASP A 35 -16.69 27.18 6.58
C ASP A 35 -17.96 27.84 6.00
N TYR A 36 -19.00 27.06 5.69
CA TYR A 36 -20.24 27.55 5.09
C TYR A 36 -21.12 28.35 6.08
N TYR A 37 -21.23 27.94 7.33
CA TYR A 37 -22.10 28.63 8.29
C TYR A 37 -21.39 29.69 9.12
N GLU A 38 -20.07 29.60 9.27
CA GLU A 38 -19.33 30.44 10.22
C GLU A 38 -18.15 31.15 9.54
N LYS A 39 -17.13 30.40 9.08
CA LYS A 39 -15.85 31.03 8.70
C LYS A 39 -15.94 31.97 7.52
N GLN A 40 -16.83 31.70 6.54
CA GLN A 40 -16.96 32.62 5.42
C GLN A 40 -17.37 34.05 5.80
N TYR A 41 -17.91 34.24 7.01
CA TYR A 41 -18.28 35.56 7.54
C TYR A 41 -17.17 36.22 8.37
N ASP A 42 -16.07 35.52 8.65
CA ASP A 42 -14.87 36.07 9.29
C ASP A 42 -14.03 36.86 8.28
N GLU A 43 -13.64 38.09 8.63
CA GLU A 43 -12.78 38.95 7.78
C GLU A 43 -11.42 38.30 7.46
N SER A 44 -10.86 37.53 8.39
CA SER A 44 -9.57 36.85 8.21
C SER A 44 -9.62 35.63 7.29
N PHE A 45 -10.82 35.11 7.02
CA PHE A 45 -11.00 33.95 6.15
C PHE A 45 -11.11 34.38 4.68
N GLU A 46 -10.17 33.92 3.85
CA GLU A 46 -9.98 34.39 2.48
C GLU A 46 -11.05 33.92 1.48
N PHE A 47 -11.91 32.98 1.88
CA PHE A 47 -12.83 32.28 0.98
C PHE A 47 -14.30 32.55 1.28
N CYS A 48 -15.14 32.50 0.26
CA CYS A 48 -16.60 32.57 0.39
C CYS A 48 -17.27 31.49 -0.46
N PHE A 49 -18.48 31.12 -0.09
CA PHE A 49 -19.31 30.22 -0.89
C PHE A 49 -20.19 31.05 -1.83
N ASP A 50 -19.97 30.91 -3.14
CA ASP A 50 -20.68 31.65 -4.17
C ASP A 50 -21.89 30.85 -4.69
N GLU A 51 -23.06 31.12 -4.11
CA GLU A 51 -24.31 30.45 -4.48
C GLU A 51 -24.78 30.81 -5.90
N ASP A 52 -24.44 32.00 -6.41
CA ASP A 52 -24.82 32.42 -7.77
C ASP A 52 -24.04 31.62 -8.82
N LYS A 53 -22.72 31.46 -8.63
CA LYS A 53 -21.89 30.58 -9.47
C LYS A 53 -22.36 29.13 -9.37
N LEU A 54 -22.70 28.66 -8.17
CA LEU A 54 -23.20 27.30 -7.98
C LEU A 54 -24.59 27.10 -8.60
N LEU A 55 -25.44 28.14 -8.67
CA LEU A 55 -26.73 28.09 -9.34
C LEU A 55 -26.60 27.84 -10.84
N VAL A 56 -25.58 28.42 -11.48
CA VAL A 56 -25.24 28.11 -12.88
C VAL A 56 -24.95 26.62 -13.04
N ILE A 57 -24.11 26.05 -12.17
CA ILE A 57 -23.77 24.63 -12.21
C ILE A 57 -24.99 23.74 -11.95
N ASN A 58 -25.80 24.07 -10.94
CA ASN A 58 -27.06 23.38 -10.67
C ASN A 58 -27.98 23.38 -11.90
N ASN A 59 -28.09 24.51 -12.60
CA ASN A 59 -28.93 24.61 -13.80
C ASN A 59 -28.33 23.88 -15.01
N LEU A 60 -27.01 23.86 -15.17
CA LEU A 60 -26.35 23.04 -16.19
C LEU A 60 -26.59 21.54 -15.95
N LEU A 61 -26.50 21.07 -14.71
CA LEU A 61 -26.76 19.67 -14.36
C LEU A 61 -28.19 19.23 -14.68
N LYS A 62 -29.18 20.14 -14.68
CA LYS A 62 -30.54 19.85 -15.15
C LYS A 62 -30.61 19.54 -16.64
N LEU A 63 -29.61 19.93 -17.43
CA LEU A 63 -29.55 19.65 -18.86
C LEU A 63 -28.83 18.34 -19.17
N PHE A 64 -28.20 17.73 -18.16
CA PHE A 64 -27.39 16.54 -18.33
C PHE A 64 -28.25 15.30 -18.01
N ASN A 65 -28.07 14.24 -18.78
CA ASN A 65 -28.72 12.95 -18.55
C ASN A 65 -27.69 11.83 -18.45
N PHE A 66 -27.96 10.86 -17.58
CA PHE A 66 -27.21 9.60 -17.55
C PHE A 66 -27.61 8.71 -18.74
N ALA A 67 -26.60 8.22 -19.46
CA ALA A 67 -26.82 7.31 -20.60
C ALA A 67 -27.08 5.87 -20.18
N THR A 68 -26.52 5.46 -19.04
CA THR A 68 -26.46 4.07 -18.54
C THR A 68 -26.54 4.05 -17.00
N GLY A 69 -26.99 2.93 -16.42
CA GLY A 69 -27.11 2.71 -14.96
C GLY A 69 -28.55 2.52 -14.46
N PHE A 70 -28.70 2.31 -13.14
CA PHE A 70 -30.00 2.13 -12.46
C PHE A 70 -30.91 3.37 -12.53
N ILE A 71 -30.35 4.53 -12.87
CA ILE A 71 -31.05 5.82 -12.99
C ILE A 71 -30.81 6.37 -14.39
N LYS A 72 -31.58 5.88 -15.38
CA LYS A 72 -31.70 6.57 -16.66
C LYS A 72 -32.54 7.83 -16.41
N GLY A 73 -31.96 9.01 -16.59
CA GLY A 73 -32.66 10.25 -16.26
C GLY A 73 -31.73 11.42 -16.01
N ASN A 74 -32.29 12.44 -15.37
CA ASN A 74 -31.61 13.70 -15.10
C ASN A 74 -30.43 13.53 -14.12
N VAL A 75 -29.27 14.11 -14.44
CA VAL A 75 -28.09 14.00 -13.58
C VAL A 75 -28.31 14.65 -12.22
N LEU A 76 -28.86 15.88 -12.16
CA LEU A 76 -29.06 16.58 -10.89
C LEU A 76 -29.94 15.79 -9.91
N GLU A 77 -31.00 15.17 -10.42
CA GLU A 77 -31.91 14.33 -9.64
C GLU A 77 -31.23 13.04 -9.17
N GLY A 78 -30.42 12.41 -10.04
CA GLY A 78 -29.73 11.16 -9.73
C GLY A 78 -28.46 11.29 -8.86
N LEU A 79 -27.92 12.50 -8.66
CA LEU A 79 -26.76 12.70 -7.77
C LEU A 79 -27.08 12.30 -6.32
N VAL A 80 -26.23 11.48 -5.72
CA VAL A 80 -26.31 11.18 -4.28
C VAL A 80 -25.54 12.22 -3.44
N GLY A 81 -25.72 12.17 -2.12
CA GLY A 81 -25.20 13.17 -1.17
C GLY A 81 -23.72 13.52 -1.33
N PHE A 82 -22.83 12.52 -1.31
CA PHE A 82 -21.39 12.77 -1.42
C PHE A 82 -20.99 13.35 -2.78
N GLN A 83 -21.68 12.98 -3.87
CA GLN A 83 -21.42 13.51 -5.20
C GLN A 83 -21.84 14.98 -5.28
N ALA A 84 -22.98 15.33 -4.67
CA ALA A 84 -23.42 16.71 -4.54
C ALA A 84 -22.42 17.53 -3.71
N LEU A 85 -21.95 17.01 -2.57
CA LEU A 85 -20.90 17.66 -1.77
C LEU A 85 -19.62 17.88 -2.57
N PHE A 86 -19.17 16.87 -3.33
CA PHE A 86 -17.98 16.95 -4.17
C PHE A 86 -18.10 18.07 -5.23
N LEU A 87 -19.24 18.17 -5.92
CA LEU A 87 -19.50 19.23 -6.88
C LEU A 87 -19.62 20.62 -6.21
N CYS A 88 -20.33 20.72 -5.08
CA CYS A 88 -20.42 21.96 -4.30
C CYS A 88 -19.06 22.43 -3.80
N ALA A 89 -18.18 21.51 -3.41
CA ALA A 89 -16.83 21.85 -2.98
C ALA A 89 -16.05 22.53 -4.10
N ILE A 90 -15.99 21.89 -5.28
CA ILE A 90 -15.26 22.39 -6.46
C ILE A 90 -15.87 23.72 -6.96
N PHE A 91 -17.18 23.74 -7.13
CA PHE A 91 -17.86 24.82 -7.84
C PHE A 91 -18.48 25.90 -6.96
N GLY A 92 -18.58 25.72 -5.65
CA GLY A 92 -19.15 26.71 -4.73
C GLY A 92 -18.09 27.59 -4.07
N TRP A 93 -16.94 27.04 -3.68
CA TRP A 93 -15.93 27.79 -2.92
C TRP A 93 -15.04 28.67 -3.80
N ARG A 94 -14.96 29.96 -3.46
CA ARG A 94 -14.22 31.00 -4.19
C ARG A 94 -13.37 31.86 -3.28
N TYR A 95 -12.45 32.64 -3.83
CA TYR A 95 -11.78 33.71 -3.09
C TYR A 95 -12.72 34.92 -2.93
N LYS A 96 -12.68 35.57 -1.76
CA LYS A 96 -13.46 36.80 -1.50
C LYS A 96 -13.02 37.96 -2.40
N ASN A 97 -11.71 38.07 -2.65
CA ASN A 97 -11.13 39.15 -3.45
C ASN A 97 -11.29 38.95 -4.97
N ASP A 98 -11.57 37.72 -5.41
CA ASP A 98 -11.78 37.35 -6.81
C ASP A 98 -12.71 36.13 -6.87
N ARG A 99 -14.01 36.40 -7.05
CA ARG A 99 -15.05 35.36 -7.06
C ARG A 99 -15.00 34.45 -8.29
N ASP A 100 -14.17 34.77 -9.28
CA ASP A 100 -13.92 33.88 -10.41
C ASP A 100 -12.79 32.87 -10.13
N LYS A 101 -12.09 33.00 -9.00
CA LYS A 101 -11.04 32.06 -8.58
C LYS A 101 -11.56 31.00 -7.63
N PHE A 102 -11.28 29.74 -7.91
CA PHE A 102 -11.65 28.61 -7.07
C PHE A 102 -10.76 28.52 -5.82
N ARG A 103 -11.35 28.16 -4.67
CA ARG A 103 -10.58 27.87 -3.46
C ARG A 103 -9.68 26.64 -3.62
N TYR A 104 -10.28 25.53 -4.01
CA TYR A 104 -9.61 24.23 -4.01
C TYR A 104 -8.81 24.05 -5.30
N ARG A 105 -7.52 23.80 -5.13
CA ARG A 105 -6.60 23.44 -6.21
C ARG A 105 -6.41 21.93 -6.27
N ASP A 106 -6.31 21.29 -5.12
CA ASP A 106 -6.08 19.85 -5.00
C ASP A 106 -7.35 19.18 -4.49
N VAL A 107 -7.87 18.22 -5.25
CA VAL A 107 -9.09 17.51 -4.91
C VAL A 107 -8.83 16.01 -4.97
N VAL A 108 -8.97 15.35 -3.82
CA VAL A 108 -8.69 13.91 -3.66
C VAL A 108 -10.00 13.15 -3.47
N LEU A 109 -10.24 12.16 -4.33
CA LEU A 109 -11.34 11.22 -4.17
C LEU A 109 -10.78 9.80 -4.08
N PHE A 110 -10.66 9.29 -2.86
CA PHE A 110 -10.24 7.93 -2.60
C PHE A 110 -11.50 7.10 -2.34
N ILE A 111 -11.87 6.25 -3.30
CA ILE A 111 -13.17 5.56 -3.27
C ILE A 111 -13.10 4.21 -4.02
N PRO A 112 -13.72 3.12 -3.52
CA PRO A 112 -13.73 1.82 -4.18
C PRO A 112 -14.44 1.83 -5.55
N ARG A 113 -14.25 0.75 -6.32
CA ARG A 113 -14.97 0.52 -7.59
C ARG A 113 -16.49 0.48 -7.34
N LYS A 114 -17.27 0.69 -8.41
CA LYS A 114 -18.75 0.74 -8.38
C LYS A 114 -19.40 1.92 -7.62
N ASN A 115 -18.62 2.93 -7.24
CA ASN A 115 -19.14 4.19 -6.68
C ASN A 115 -19.26 5.34 -7.72
N ALA A 116 -19.37 5.01 -9.01
CA ALA A 116 -19.54 5.97 -10.10
C ALA A 116 -18.46 7.09 -10.20
N LYS A 117 -17.23 6.80 -9.75
CA LYS A 117 -16.09 7.75 -9.75
C LYS A 117 -15.82 8.35 -11.14
N THR A 118 -15.79 7.53 -12.19
CA THR A 118 -15.47 7.98 -13.55
C THR A 118 -16.56 8.89 -14.12
N PHE A 119 -17.82 8.63 -13.78
CA PHE A 119 -18.94 9.48 -14.20
C PHE A 119 -18.90 10.85 -13.54
N ILE A 120 -18.63 10.93 -12.23
CA ILE A 120 -18.57 12.22 -11.55
C ILE A 120 -17.41 13.08 -12.08
N ILE A 121 -16.27 12.48 -12.44
CA ILE A 121 -15.16 13.17 -13.10
C ILE A 121 -15.57 13.72 -14.45
N ALA A 122 -16.23 12.89 -15.28
CA ALA A 122 -16.70 13.31 -16.58
C ALA A 122 -17.66 14.51 -16.47
N ILE A 123 -18.54 14.52 -15.46
CA ILE A 123 -19.42 15.66 -15.16
C ILE A 123 -18.61 16.91 -14.82
N VAL A 124 -17.63 16.81 -13.91
CA VAL A 124 -16.75 17.94 -13.54
C VAL A 124 -16.06 18.52 -14.77
N ILE A 125 -15.47 17.67 -15.61
CA ILE A 125 -14.76 18.12 -16.82
C ILE A 125 -15.73 18.78 -17.80
N ILE A 126 -16.91 18.20 -18.06
CA ILE A 126 -17.89 18.80 -18.97
C ILE A 126 -18.35 20.18 -18.44
N LEU A 127 -18.64 20.30 -17.14
CA LEU A 127 -19.03 21.56 -16.52
C LEU A 127 -17.93 22.62 -16.68
N LEU A 128 -16.68 22.27 -16.43
CA LEU A 128 -15.56 23.21 -16.59
C LEU A 128 -15.30 23.56 -18.06
N MET A 129 -15.43 22.61 -18.99
CA MET A 129 -15.35 22.92 -20.43
C MET A 129 -16.42 23.92 -20.88
N LEU A 130 -17.56 24.00 -20.19
CA LEU A 130 -18.64 24.94 -20.46
C LEU A 130 -18.49 26.29 -19.73
N THR A 131 -17.68 26.37 -18.67
CA THR A 131 -17.68 27.51 -17.73
C THR A 131 -16.33 28.19 -17.54
N GLU A 132 -15.22 27.51 -17.82
CA GLU A 132 -13.87 28.08 -17.74
C GLU A 132 -13.50 28.92 -18.97
N GLU A 133 -12.37 29.62 -18.86
CA GLU A 133 -11.84 30.51 -19.90
C GLU A 133 -11.69 29.82 -21.25
N GLU A 134 -11.81 30.61 -22.31
CA GLU A 134 -11.64 30.11 -23.67
C GLU A 134 -10.26 29.49 -23.88
N TYR A 135 -10.20 28.47 -24.73
CA TYR A 135 -8.98 27.72 -25.06
C TYR A 135 -8.35 26.97 -23.89
N SER A 136 -9.12 26.68 -22.83
CA SER A 136 -8.67 25.85 -21.72
C SER A 136 -8.43 24.39 -22.12
N GLU A 137 -7.39 23.79 -21.55
CA GLU A 137 -6.98 22.41 -21.82
C GLU A 137 -7.31 21.49 -20.64
N PHE A 138 -7.95 20.36 -20.91
CA PHE A 138 -8.39 19.38 -19.90
C PHE A 138 -7.77 18.02 -20.19
N TYR A 139 -7.21 17.37 -19.17
CA TYR A 139 -6.56 16.08 -19.35
C TYR A 139 -6.94 15.08 -18.28
N SER A 140 -6.97 13.81 -18.67
CA SER A 140 -6.79 12.70 -17.75
C SER A 140 -5.46 12.02 -18.04
N ILE A 141 -4.78 11.58 -16.98
CA ILE A 141 -3.60 10.75 -17.06
C ILE A 141 -3.82 9.45 -16.31
N CYS A 142 -3.37 8.36 -16.92
CA CYS A 142 -3.31 7.03 -16.32
C CYS A 142 -2.05 6.32 -16.83
N LEU A 143 -1.58 5.29 -16.12
CA LEU A 143 -0.50 4.43 -16.60
C LEU A 143 -0.96 3.56 -17.77
N ASP A 144 -2.22 3.12 -17.74
CA ASP A 144 -2.80 2.29 -18.80
C ASP A 144 -3.57 3.15 -19.80
N ARG A 145 -3.29 2.92 -21.09
CA ARG A 145 -3.94 3.63 -22.19
C ARG A 145 -5.43 3.32 -22.29
N GLU A 146 -5.87 2.11 -21.97
CA GLU A 146 -7.29 1.74 -21.99
C GLU A 146 -8.05 2.47 -20.89
N LEU A 147 -7.51 2.46 -19.67
CA LEU A 147 -8.07 3.18 -18.52
C LEU A 147 -8.12 4.69 -18.75
N ALA A 148 -7.11 5.27 -19.42
CA ALA A 148 -7.12 6.68 -19.80
C ALA A 148 -8.35 7.06 -20.66
N THR A 149 -8.92 6.12 -21.42
CA THR A 149 -10.08 6.39 -22.28
C THR A 149 -11.43 6.32 -21.56
N GLU A 150 -11.50 5.78 -20.35
CA GLU A 150 -12.77 5.57 -19.63
C GLU A 150 -13.49 6.89 -19.31
N VAL A 151 -12.74 7.91 -18.89
CA VAL A 151 -13.29 9.26 -18.67
C VAL A 151 -13.87 9.82 -19.98
N LYS A 152 -13.21 9.60 -21.13
CA LYS A 152 -13.73 10.04 -22.43
C LYS A 152 -15.02 9.30 -22.80
N LYS A 153 -15.07 7.99 -22.56
CA LYS A 153 -16.27 7.18 -22.81
C LYS A 153 -17.45 7.70 -21.98
N ALA A 154 -17.24 7.94 -20.69
CA ALA A 154 -18.25 8.52 -19.80
C ALA A 154 -18.71 9.91 -20.26
N MET A 155 -17.77 10.79 -20.65
CA MET A 155 -18.12 12.10 -21.21
C MET A 155 -18.96 11.98 -22.48
N THR A 156 -18.57 11.09 -23.39
CA THR A 156 -19.27 10.85 -24.66
C THR A 156 -20.70 10.35 -24.42
N GLN A 157 -20.86 9.44 -23.46
CA GLN A 157 -22.16 8.94 -23.04
C GLN A 157 -23.06 10.06 -22.51
N ILE A 158 -22.57 10.86 -21.55
CA ILE A 158 -23.33 11.98 -20.97
C ILE A 158 -23.72 12.99 -22.07
N ILE A 159 -22.77 13.41 -22.91
CA ILE A 159 -23.03 14.41 -23.96
C ILE A 159 -24.07 13.89 -24.96
N ASN A 160 -23.94 12.65 -25.43
CA ASN A 160 -24.87 12.08 -26.40
C ASN A 160 -26.26 11.82 -25.81
N ALA A 161 -26.34 11.48 -24.52
CA ALA A 161 -27.62 11.33 -23.81
C ALA A 161 -28.28 12.66 -23.45
N SER A 162 -27.58 13.79 -23.62
CA SER A 162 -28.03 15.13 -23.23
C SER A 162 -28.24 16.00 -24.46
N PRO A 163 -29.46 16.04 -25.05
CA PRO A 163 -29.73 16.76 -26.31
C PRO A 163 -29.31 18.24 -26.31
N ALA A 164 -29.39 18.89 -25.14
CA ALA A 164 -28.99 20.28 -24.97
C ALA A 164 -27.47 20.50 -25.17
N LEU A 165 -26.65 19.47 -24.94
CA LEU A 165 -25.18 19.55 -25.05
C LEU A 165 -24.67 19.22 -26.45
N THR A 166 -25.33 18.31 -27.17
CA THR A 166 -24.78 17.69 -28.39
C THR A 166 -24.30 18.71 -29.43
N LYS A 167 -25.01 19.83 -29.61
CA LYS A 167 -24.63 20.89 -30.57
C LYS A 167 -23.34 21.63 -30.21
N TYR A 168 -23.02 21.71 -28.92
CA TYR A 168 -21.88 22.44 -28.37
C TYR A 168 -20.61 21.61 -28.27
N PHE A 169 -20.66 20.30 -28.52
CA PHE A 169 -19.49 19.45 -28.46
C PHE A 169 -19.16 18.82 -29.82
N ASN A 170 -17.88 18.66 -30.09
CA ASN A 170 -17.36 17.80 -31.15
C ASN A 170 -16.57 16.66 -30.51
N ILE A 171 -16.99 15.42 -30.76
CA ILE A 171 -16.41 14.23 -30.14
C ILE A 171 -15.68 13.43 -31.22
N SER A 172 -14.36 13.32 -31.10
CA SER A 172 -13.60 12.44 -32.00
C SER A 172 -14.01 10.98 -31.81
N LYS A 173 -14.27 10.28 -32.92
CA LYS A 173 -14.58 8.84 -32.95
C LYS A 173 -13.44 7.96 -32.42
N ILE A 174 -12.20 8.44 -32.47
CA ILE A 174 -11.02 7.75 -31.94
C ILE A 174 -10.98 7.95 -30.44
N LEU A 175 -10.90 6.90 -29.62
CA LEU A 175 -10.91 7.02 -28.15
C LEU A 175 -9.77 7.90 -27.58
N SER A 176 -8.60 7.92 -28.21
CA SER A 176 -7.51 8.83 -27.82
C SER A 176 -7.62 10.25 -28.41
N GLY A 177 -8.61 10.49 -29.28
CA GLY A 177 -8.86 11.80 -29.89
C GLY A 177 -9.53 12.78 -28.93
N LYS A 178 -9.57 14.06 -29.29
CA LYS A 178 -10.11 15.12 -28.45
C LYS A 178 -11.64 15.11 -28.34
N VAL A 179 -12.15 15.65 -27.24
CA VAL A 179 -13.51 16.17 -27.12
C VAL A 179 -13.39 17.69 -27.06
N THR A 180 -14.03 18.41 -27.97
CA THR A 180 -13.91 19.88 -28.06
C THR A 180 -15.24 20.53 -27.71
N CYS A 181 -15.22 21.53 -26.84
CA CYS A 181 -16.36 22.40 -26.60
C CYS A 181 -16.30 23.59 -27.57
N LYS A 182 -17.34 23.79 -28.36
CA LYS A 182 -17.46 24.87 -29.34
C LYS A 182 -17.81 26.23 -28.72
N LEU A 183 -18.31 26.24 -27.47
CA LEU A 183 -18.63 27.48 -26.76
C LEU A 183 -17.38 28.20 -26.30
N THR A 184 -16.40 27.45 -25.78
CA THR A 184 -15.19 28.01 -25.17
C THR A 184 -13.94 27.72 -26.01
N ASN A 185 -14.06 27.03 -27.15
CA ASN A 185 -12.92 26.50 -27.92
C ASN A 185 -11.96 25.60 -27.11
N SER A 186 -12.40 25.13 -25.94
CA SER A 186 -11.64 24.27 -25.04
C SER A 186 -11.67 22.81 -25.50
N TYR A 187 -10.71 22.02 -25.02
CA TYR A 187 -10.69 20.58 -25.33
C TYR A 187 -10.25 19.70 -24.17
N TYR A 188 -10.81 18.49 -24.15
CA TYR A 188 -10.37 17.38 -23.32
C TYR A 188 -9.59 16.35 -24.13
N GLN A 189 -8.53 15.79 -23.54
CA GLN A 189 -7.77 14.69 -24.11
C GLN A 189 -7.27 13.71 -23.04
N ALA A 190 -7.49 12.42 -23.26
CA ALA A 190 -6.88 11.35 -22.49
C ALA A 190 -5.40 11.16 -22.87
N ARG A 191 -4.51 11.03 -21.89
CA ARG A 191 -3.07 10.84 -22.10
C ARG A 191 -2.52 9.69 -21.24
N THR A 192 -1.48 9.05 -21.74
CA THR A 192 -0.64 8.15 -20.95
C THR A 192 0.39 8.96 -20.17
N ALA A 193 0.80 8.45 -19.01
CA ALA A 193 1.77 9.08 -18.12
C ALA A 193 3.23 8.96 -18.65
N GLU A 194 3.53 9.55 -19.79
CA GLU A 194 4.89 9.68 -20.33
C GLU A 194 5.41 11.12 -20.09
N ALA A 195 6.41 11.27 -19.20
CA ALA A 195 6.86 12.58 -18.70
C ALA A 195 7.33 13.53 -19.81
N ASP A 196 8.07 13.02 -20.80
CA ASP A 196 8.64 13.85 -21.87
C ASP A 196 7.59 14.49 -22.79
N LYS A 197 6.39 13.90 -22.89
CA LYS A 197 5.29 14.43 -23.72
C LYS A 197 4.42 15.47 -23.01
N ASN A 198 4.64 15.69 -21.72
CA ASN A 198 3.78 16.52 -20.86
C ASN A 198 4.45 17.83 -20.39
N ASN A 199 5.70 18.10 -20.78
CA ASN A 199 6.44 19.28 -20.32
C ASN A 199 6.02 20.62 -21.00
N ALA A 200 5.18 20.58 -22.04
CA ALA A 200 4.83 21.75 -22.86
C ALA A 200 3.33 22.09 -22.87
N ILE A 201 2.51 21.48 -21.99
CA ILE A 201 1.06 21.72 -21.95
C ILE A 201 0.68 22.67 -20.82
N ARG A 202 -0.41 23.41 -21.03
CA ARG A 202 -0.97 24.38 -20.07
C ARG A 202 -2.33 23.89 -19.57
N PRO A 203 -2.34 22.82 -18.75
CA PRO A 203 -3.59 22.20 -18.34
C PRO A 203 -4.36 23.10 -17.38
N CYS A 204 -5.64 23.35 -17.65
CA CYS A 204 -6.55 23.91 -16.65
C CYS A 204 -6.90 22.85 -15.61
N VAL A 205 -7.24 21.65 -16.07
CA VAL A 205 -7.57 20.52 -15.20
C VAL A 205 -6.73 19.32 -15.57
N VAL A 206 -6.17 18.67 -14.56
CA VAL A 206 -5.54 17.35 -14.69
C VAL A 206 -6.24 16.38 -13.75
N CYS A 207 -6.81 15.32 -14.31
CA CYS A 207 -7.30 14.18 -13.58
C CYS A 207 -6.26 13.07 -13.61
N VAL A 208 -5.62 12.81 -12.48
CA VAL A 208 -4.77 11.64 -12.30
C VAL A 208 -5.67 10.51 -11.83
N ASP A 209 -6.07 9.64 -12.77
CA ASP A 209 -6.90 8.48 -12.46
C ASP A 209 -6.01 7.28 -12.12
N GLU A 210 -6.47 6.49 -11.16
CA GLU A 210 -5.74 5.36 -10.60
C GLU A 210 -4.35 5.73 -10.06
N VAL A 211 -4.25 6.85 -9.31
CA VAL A 211 -3.00 7.32 -8.67
C VAL A 211 -2.29 6.21 -7.89
N GLY A 212 -3.04 5.29 -7.28
CA GLY A 212 -2.52 4.15 -6.54
C GLY A 212 -1.61 3.22 -7.37
N ALA A 213 -1.70 3.24 -8.69
CA ALA A 213 -0.83 2.47 -9.56
C ALA A 213 0.53 3.16 -9.82
N PHE A 214 0.64 4.47 -9.59
CA PHE A 214 1.86 5.25 -9.84
C PHE A 214 2.93 4.94 -8.78
N LYS A 215 4.17 4.78 -9.24
CA LYS A 215 5.37 4.54 -8.39
C LYS A 215 6.27 5.76 -8.25
N ASP A 216 6.05 6.78 -9.07
CA ASP A 216 6.78 8.04 -9.03
C ASP A 216 5.84 9.24 -9.24
N ASN A 217 6.23 10.38 -8.71
CA ASN A 217 5.43 11.61 -8.76
C ASN A 217 5.82 12.54 -9.93
N SER A 218 6.76 12.14 -10.79
CA SER A 218 7.39 13.04 -11.76
C SER A 218 6.38 13.62 -12.76
N ASN A 219 5.50 12.76 -13.30
CA ASN A 219 4.43 13.15 -14.21
C ASN A 219 3.43 14.14 -13.57
N ILE A 220 3.05 13.90 -12.31
CA ILE A 220 2.10 14.76 -11.59
C ILE A 220 2.75 16.12 -11.32
N GLN A 221 4.04 16.16 -11.00
CA GLN A 221 4.78 17.41 -10.80
C GLN A 221 4.96 18.19 -12.11
N ALA A 222 5.25 17.51 -13.23
CA ALA A 222 5.31 18.16 -14.54
C ALA A 222 3.97 18.84 -14.89
N MET A 223 2.86 18.13 -14.68
CA MET A 223 1.51 18.67 -14.86
C MET A 223 1.22 19.86 -13.93
N ARG A 224 1.60 19.76 -12.66
CA ARG A 224 1.44 20.84 -11.67
C ARG A 224 2.25 22.09 -12.05
N SER A 225 3.43 21.90 -12.65
CA SER A 225 4.26 23.00 -13.17
C SER A 225 3.57 23.69 -14.35
N GLY A 226 3.01 22.94 -15.29
CA GLY A 226 2.25 23.49 -16.43
C GLY A 226 1.02 24.34 -16.02
N GLN A 227 0.51 24.14 -14.80
CA GLN A 227 -0.62 24.89 -14.23
C GLN A 227 -0.27 26.30 -13.73
N LEU A 228 1.02 26.68 -13.63
CA LEU A 228 1.44 27.93 -12.95
C LEU A 228 0.83 29.21 -13.54
N SER A 229 0.52 29.22 -14.84
CA SER A 229 -0.07 30.37 -15.54
C SER A 229 -1.58 30.28 -15.73
N VAL A 230 -2.25 29.35 -15.07
CA VAL A 230 -3.71 29.15 -15.18
C VAL A 230 -4.43 29.78 -14.00
N LYS A 231 -5.58 30.43 -14.26
CA LYS A 231 -6.40 31.10 -13.24
C LYS A 231 -7.00 30.14 -12.22
N ASN A 232 -7.62 29.05 -12.70
CA ASN A 232 -8.27 28.02 -11.88
C ASN A 232 -7.62 26.64 -12.09
N PRO A 233 -6.36 26.44 -11.65
CA PRO A 233 -5.70 25.15 -11.80
C PRO A 233 -6.35 24.12 -10.87
N LEU A 234 -6.86 23.02 -11.44
CA LEU A 234 -7.46 21.93 -10.68
C LEU A 234 -6.71 20.62 -10.89
N MET A 235 -6.27 19.99 -9.81
CA MET A 235 -5.64 18.69 -9.78
C MET A 235 -6.60 17.71 -9.10
N LEU A 236 -7.23 16.84 -9.89
CA LEU A 236 -8.10 15.77 -9.39
C LEU A 236 -7.25 14.51 -9.23
N LYS A 237 -7.03 14.05 -8.00
CA LYS A 237 -6.33 12.79 -7.69
C LYS A 237 -7.36 11.75 -7.28
N ILE A 238 -7.55 10.74 -8.11
CA ILE A 238 -8.64 9.79 -7.93
C ILE A 238 -8.07 8.39 -8.01
N THR A 239 -8.43 7.56 -7.03
CA THR A 239 -7.90 6.20 -7.02
C THR A 239 -8.76 5.25 -6.22
N THR A 240 -8.61 3.99 -6.60
CA THR A 240 -8.93 2.82 -5.79
C THR A 240 -7.63 2.27 -5.20
N ALA A 241 -7.71 1.44 -4.17
CA ALA A 241 -6.55 0.76 -3.63
C ALA A 241 -6.03 -0.32 -4.59
N TYR A 242 -4.74 -0.63 -4.42
CA TYR A 242 -4.01 -1.67 -5.15
C TYR A 242 -3.19 -2.49 -4.17
N ALA A 243 -2.88 -3.73 -4.53
CA ALA A 243 -1.85 -4.51 -3.87
C ALA A 243 -0.47 -4.06 -4.41
N ASN A 244 0.03 -2.94 -3.89
CA ASN A 244 1.31 -2.38 -4.32
C ASN A 244 1.95 -1.59 -3.17
N SER A 245 3.05 -2.12 -2.63
CA SER A 245 3.81 -1.52 -1.52
C SER A 245 4.60 -0.26 -1.92
N ASP A 246 4.82 -0.03 -3.22
CA ASP A 246 5.58 1.12 -3.74
C ASP A 246 4.67 2.24 -4.28
N SER A 247 3.38 2.23 -3.95
CA SER A 247 2.43 3.25 -4.41
C SER A 247 2.72 4.63 -3.80
N ILE A 248 2.82 5.68 -4.64
CA ILE A 248 2.92 7.07 -4.16
C ILE A 248 1.69 7.53 -3.38
N MET A 249 0.57 6.83 -3.55
CA MET A 249 -0.69 7.20 -2.90
C MET A 249 -0.62 7.02 -1.37
N LEU A 250 0.22 6.14 -0.85
CA LEU A 250 0.36 5.97 0.59
C LEU A 250 0.84 7.28 1.25
N GLU A 251 1.88 7.90 0.70
CA GLU A 251 2.40 9.20 1.15
C GLU A 251 1.36 10.32 0.96
N GLU A 252 0.63 10.31 -0.16
CA GLU A 252 -0.46 11.27 -0.40
C GLU A 252 -1.59 11.13 0.64
N LEU A 253 -1.98 9.90 0.99
CA LEU A 253 -3.01 9.66 2.01
C LEU A 253 -2.55 10.09 3.40
N GLU A 254 -1.28 9.85 3.75
CA GLU A 254 -0.70 10.36 5.00
C GLU A 254 -0.77 11.89 5.06
N TYR A 255 -0.40 12.57 3.97
CA TYR A 255 -0.51 14.02 3.85
C TYR A 255 -1.95 14.53 3.99
N VAL A 256 -2.89 13.94 3.23
CA VAL A 256 -4.31 14.33 3.27
C VAL A 256 -4.89 14.13 4.67
N LYS A 257 -4.59 13.02 5.34
CA LYS A 257 -5.02 12.76 6.72
C LYS A 257 -4.46 13.79 7.68
N ALA A 258 -3.18 14.12 7.58
CA ALA A 258 -2.55 15.15 8.41
C ALA A 258 -3.19 16.55 8.21
N VAL A 259 -3.65 16.86 6.99
CA VAL A 259 -4.41 18.10 6.72
C VAL A 259 -5.79 18.07 7.35
N LEU A 260 -6.54 16.97 7.18
CA LEU A 260 -7.89 16.83 7.76
C LEU A 260 -7.89 16.79 9.29
N GLU A 261 -6.81 16.30 9.90
CA GLU A 261 -6.59 16.32 11.35
C GLU A 261 -6.12 17.69 11.87
N GLY A 262 -5.75 18.61 10.99
CA GLY A 262 -5.26 19.95 11.36
C GLY A 262 -3.79 20.01 11.76
N THR A 263 -3.04 18.91 11.63
CA THR A 263 -1.58 18.86 11.89
C THR A 263 -0.81 19.64 10.83
N ILE A 264 -1.30 19.66 9.59
CA ILE A 264 -0.73 20.43 8.47
C ILE A 264 -1.79 21.39 7.93
N GLU A 265 -1.43 22.66 7.74
CA GLU A 265 -2.34 23.63 7.13
C GLU A 265 -2.29 23.56 5.60
N ASN A 266 -3.42 23.19 4.96
CA ASN A 266 -3.63 23.39 3.53
C ASN A 266 -5.11 23.69 3.24
N LYS A 267 -5.45 24.98 3.18
CA LYS A 267 -6.82 25.46 2.93
C LYS A 267 -7.31 25.25 1.48
N LYS A 268 -6.43 24.81 0.57
CA LYS A 268 -6.71 24.61 -0.87
C LYS A 268 -6.86 23.14 -1.26
N LEU A 269 -6.84 22.23 -0.27
CA LEU A 269 -7.12 20.81 -0.43
C LEU A 269 -8.57 20.49 -0.05
N PHE A 270 -9.26 19.70 -0.88
CA PHE A 270 -10.51 19.05 -0.52
C PHE A 270 -10.37 17.55 -0.71
N ALA A 271 -10.79 16.73 0.25
CA ALA A 271 -10.64 15.29 0.16
C ALA A 271 -11.82 14.51 0.73
N LEU A 272 -12.25 13.49 -0.01
CA LEU A 272 -13.19 12.47 0.49
C LEU A 272 -12.51 11.10 0.43
N LEU A 273 -12.29 10.50 1.60
CA LEU A 273 -11.57 9.24 1.75
C LEU A 273 -12.50 8.14 2.23
N TYR A 274 -13.05 7.33 1.32
CA TYR A 274 -13.89 6.19 1.66
C TYR A 274 -13.09 4.89 1.60
N TYR A 275 -13.00 4.21 2.74
CA TYR A 275 -12.32 2.93 2.90
C TYR A 275 -12.84 2.22 4.15
N ALA A 276 -12.47 0.94 4.31
CA ALA A 276 -12.67 0.21 5.55
C ALA A 276 -11.32 -0.18 6.18
N ASP A 277 -11.29 -0.40 7.49
CA ASP A 277 -10.09 -0.93 8.13
C ASP A 277 -10.00 -2.45 7.94
N ARG A 278 -8.77 -2.99 7.89
CA ARG A 278 -8.57 -4.43 7.62
C ARG A 278 -9.25 -5.33 8.65
N GLU A 279 -9.29 -4.89 9.89
CA GLU A 279 -9.84 -5.64 11.02
C GLU A 279 -11.37 -5.76 10.97
N GLU A 280 -12.05 -4.83 10.29
CA GLU A 280 -13.51 -4.82 10.14
C GLU A 280 -13.99 -5.27 8.77
N ALA A 281 -13.09 -5.53 7.82
CA ALA A 281 -13.38 -5.83 6.41
C ALA A 281 -14.44 -6.93 6.19
N TRP A 282 -14.56 -7.86 7.13
CA TRP A 282 -15.48 -8.99 7.05
C TRP A 282 -16.88 -8.72 7.61
N ARG A 283 -17.13 -7.51 8.10
CA ARG A 283 -18.42 -7.04 8.68
C ARG A 283 -19.21 -6.24 7.65
N ASP A 284 -20.55 -6.21 7.77
CA ASP A 284 -21.40 -5.43 6.86
C ASP A 284 -21.09 -3.93 6.94
N ASN A 285 -20.82 -3.43 8.15
CA ASN A 285 -20.51 -2.01 8.39
C ASN A 285 -19.32 -1.51 7.54
N ALA A 286 -18.32 -2.35 7.27
CA ALA A 286 -17.17 -2.01 6.44
C ALA A 286 -17.58 -1.69 4.99
N ILE A 287 -18.54 -2.45 4.45
CA ILE A 287 -19.05 -2.24 3.09
C ILE A 287 -19.75 -0.88 3.01
N TYR A 288 -20.61 -0.56 3.97
CA TYR A 288 -21.29 0.74 4.03
C TYR A 288 -20.29 1.89 4.24
N LYS A 289 -19.32 1.74 5.13
CA LYS A 289 -18.28 2.76 5.40
C LYS A 289 -17.49 3.12 4.14
N ALA A 290 -17.14 2.13 3.32
CA ALA A 290 -16.32 2.32 2.12
C ALA A 290 -17.12 2.74 0.86
N ASN A 291 -18.43 2.48 0.78
CA ASN A 291 -19.19 2.62 -0.47
C ASN A 291 -20.38 3.58 -0.31
N PRO A 292 -20.22 4.90 -0.54
CA PRO A 292 -21.25 5.92 -0.27
C PRO A 292 -22.33 6.05 -1.35
N LEU A 293 -22.32 5.27 -2.43
CA LEU A 293 -23.34 5.38 -3.49
C LEU A 293 -24.74 4.89 -3.07
N ARG A 294 -24.84 4.08 -2.03
CA ARG A 294 -26.09 3.56 -1.43
C ARG A 294 -27.03 2.84 -2.43
N VAL A 295 -26.47 2.08 -3.38
CA VAL A 295 -27.25 1.24 -4.32
C VAL A 295 -27.36 -0.17 -3.77
N GLU A 296 -28.59 -0.61 -3.51
CA GLU A 296 -28.88 -1.88 -2.82
C GLU A 296 -28.39 -3.10 -3.60
N GLU A 297 -28.56 -3.11 -4.92
CA GLU A 297 -28.07 -4.18 -5.80
C GLU A 297 -26.55 -4.30 -5.74
N ASN A 298 -25.84 -3.16 -5.70
CA ASN A 298 -24.39 -3.16 -5.56
C ASN A 298 -23.96 -3.73 -4.20
N TYR A 299 -24.70 -3.43 -3.13
CA TYR A 299 -24.38 -3.97 -1.81
C TYR A 299 -24.57 -5.48 -1.73
N LYS A 300 -25.63 -6.01 -2.31
CA LYS A 300 -25.85 -7.47 -2.39
C LYS A 300 -24.68 -8.15 -3.09
N GLU A 301 -24.26 -7.64 -4.24
CA GLU A 301 -23.12 -8.20 -4.97
C GLU A 301 -21.79 -8.08 -4.20
N ILE A 302 -21.55 -6.95 -3.52
CA ILE A 302 -20.34 -6.79 -2.69
C ILE A 302 -20.36 -7.75 -1.48
N MET A 303 -21.52 -7.98 -0.87
CA MET A 303 -21.68 -8.95 0.22
C MET A 303 -21.46 -10.38 -0.26
N GLU A 304 -21.97 -10.75 -1.44
CA GLU A 304 -21.70 -12.05 -2.07
C GLU A 304 -20.20 -12.23 -2.34
N ASN A 305 -19.53 -11.24 -2.94
CA ASN A 305 -18.09 -11.27 -3.18
C ASN A 305 -17.28 -11.41 -1.88
N ARG A 306 -17.70 -10.76 -0.79
CA ARG A 306 -17.09 -10.92 0.53
C ARG A 306 -17.18 -12.36 1.00
N ASP A 307 -18.36 -12.96 0.91
CA ASP A 307 -18.58 -14.30 1.44
C ASP A 307 -17.83 -15.36 0.63
N ILE A 308 -17.65 -15.15 -0.68
CA ILE A 308 -16.73 -15.94 -1.49
C ILE A 308 -15.28 -15.73 -1.04
N ALA A 309 -14.84 -14.48 -0.85
CA ALA A 309 -13.47 -14.14 -0.43
C ALA A 309 -13.11 -14.66 0.98
N LYS A 310 -14.09 -14.82 1.89
CA LYS A 310 -13.88 -15.48 3.19
C LYS A 310 -13.41 -16.93 3.04
N VAL A 311 -13.86 -17.62 2.01
CA VAL A 311 -13.52 -19.02 1.73
C VAL A 311 -12.32 -19.13 0.78
N LYS A 312 -12.29 -18.29 -0.27
CA LYS A 312 -11.25 -18.30 -1.30
C LYS A 312 -10.24 -17.19 -1.07
N VAL A 313 -9.09 -17.57 -0.51
CA VAL A 313 -7.96 -16.66 -0.26
C VAL A 313 -7.52 -15.92 -1.52
N SER A 314 -7.55 -16.57 -2.68
CA SER A 314 -7.19 -15.96 -3.97
C SER A 314 -8.08 -14.78 -4.39
N GLU A 315 -9.29 -14.67 -3.85
CA GLU A 315 -10.23 -13.59 -4.16
C GLU A 315 -10.23 -12.48 -3.10
N GLN A 316 -9.48 -12.64 -2.00
CA GLN A 316 -9.38 -11.63 -0.93
C GLN A 316 -8.73 -10.35 -1.40
N GLU A 317 -7.70 -10.44 -2.25
CA GLU A 317 -7.01 -9.26 -2.77
C GLU A 317 -7.96 -8.34 -3.54
N GLU A 318 -8.70 -8.92 -4.50
CA GLU A 318 -9.67 -8.19 -5.31
C GLU A 318 -10.77 -7.61 -4.42
N PHE A 319 -11.29 -8.38 -3.45
CA PHE A 319 -12.32 -7.89 -2.54
C PHE A 319 -11.85 -6.70 -1.68
N LEU A 320 -10.74 -6.88 -0.97
CA LEU A 320 -10.22 -5.88 -0.03
C LEU A 320 -9.80 -4.60 -0.77
N THR A 321 -9.14 -4.72 -1.93
CA THR A 321 -8.68 -3.54 -2.68
C THR A 321 -9.81 -2.87 -3.46
N LYS A 322 -10.64 -3.62 -4.19
CA LYS A 322 -11.60 -3.04 -5.14
C LYS A 322 -12.96 -2.71 -4.53
N HIS A 323 -13.37 -3.39 -3.46
CA HIS A 323 -14.66 -3.16 -2.80
C HIS A 323 -14.56 -2.43 -1.46
N LEU A 324 -13.43 -2.54 -0.76
CA LEU A 324 -13.22 -1.88 0.54
C LEU A 324 -12.14 -0.80 0.52
N ASN A 325 -11.45 -0.64 -0.61
CA ASN A 325 -10.42 0.37 -0.81
C ASN A 325 -9.27 0.27 0.20
N ILE A 326 -8.90 -0.95 0.57
CA ILE A 326 -7.82 -1.26 1.50
C ILE A 326 -6.54 -1.46 0.70
N PHE A 327 -5.50 -0.67 0.99
CA PHE A 327 -4.17 -0.96 0.45
C PHE A 327 -3.64 -2.24 1.07
N LEU A 328 -3.23 -3.16 0.21
CA LEU A 328 -2.56 -4.38 0.62
C LEU A 328 -1.08 -4.24 0.34
N GLU A 329 -0.26 -4.70 1.27
CA GLU A 329 1.12 -5.04 0.94
C GLU A 329 1.04 -6.15 -0.12
N THR A 330 1.79 -6.01 -1.21
CA THR A 330 1.77 -6.85 -2.43
C THR A 330 1.80 -8.37 -2.13
N ASN A 331 2.25 -8.75 -0.94
CA ASN A 331 2.55 -10.12 -0.56
C ASN A 331 2.06 -10.52 0.84
N GLU A 332 0.99 -9.93 1.38
CA GLU A 332 0.37 -10.48 2.60
C GLU A 332 0.00 -11.97 2.49
N ILE A 333 -0.29 -12.45 1.27
CA ILE A 333 -0.54 -13.87 0.97
C ILE A 333 0.75 -14.72 0.99
N ASN A 334 1.92 -14.11 0.69
CA ASN A 334 3.20 -14.79 0.58
C ASN A 334 4.08 -14.64 1.84
N LYS A 335 3.55 -14.09 2.95
CA LYS A 335 4.27 -14.02 4.23
C LYS A 335 4.73 -15.42 4.64
N TYR A 336 6.00 -15.53 5.04
CA TYR A 336 6.60 -16.82 5.41
C TYR A 336 5.86 -17.45 6.59
N VAL A 337 5.51 -16.65 7.61
CA VAL A 337 4.74 -17.08 8.79
C VAL A 337 3.82 -15.95 9.28
N ASP A 338 2.71 -16.31 9.94
CA ASP A 338 1.97 -15.36 10.77
C ASP A 338 2.85 -14.97 11.98
N ILE A 339 3.15 -13.67 12.08
CA ILE A 339 3.98 -13.14 13.17
C ILE A 339 3.37 -13.40 14.56
N LYS A 340 2.05 -13.56 14.67
CA LYS A 340 1.40 -13.93 15.94
C LYS A 340 1.70 -15.38 16.32
N ALA A 341 1.76 -16.29 15.34
CA ALA A 341 2.16 -17.67 15.59
C ALA A 341 3.65 -17.76 15.97
N TRP A 342 4.51 -17.04 15.26
CA TRP A 342 5.93 -16.91 15.62
C TRP A 342 6.11 -16.42 17.06
N LYS A 343 5.47 -15.30 17.44
CA LYS A 343 5.62 -14.72 18.79
C LYS A 343 5.11 -15.61 19.93
N LYS A 344 4.24 -16.59 19.67
CA LYS A 344 3.85 -17.62 20.67
C LYS A 344 4.97 -18.60 20.99
N CYS A 345 5.95 -18.73 20.10
CA CYS A 345 7.14 -19.56 20.29
C CYS A 345 8.23 -18.88 21.14
N ARG A 346 8.01 -17.62 21.55
CA ARG A 346 9.01 -16.81 22.25
C ARG A 346 9.19 -17.25 23.70
N VAL A 347 10.44 -17.33 24.13
CA VAL A 347 10.84 -17.54 25.52
C VAL A 347 11.87 -16.50 25.95
N ASP A 348 12.03 -16.27 27.26
CA ASP A 348 12.98 -15.27 27.75
C ASP A 348 14.43 -15.73 27.64
N LYS A 349 14.68 -17.03 27.91
CA LYS A 349 16.01 -17.64 27.84
C LYS A 349 15.91 -19.13 27.48
N ILE A 350 16.91 -19.64 26.77
CA ILE A 350 17.10 -21.03 26.40
C ILE A 350 18.39 -21.54 27.05
N ASP A 351 18.36 -22.77 27.56
CA ASP A 351 19.55 -23.42 28.10
C ASP A 351 20.23 -24.29 27.03
N PHE A 352 21.43 -23.87 26.64
CA PHE A 352 22.27 -24.59 25.67
C PHE A 352 23.30 -25.48 26.35
N SER A 353 23.37 -25.49 27.69
CA SER A 353 24.38 -26.22 28.44
C SER A 353 24.31 -27.74 28.18
N GLY A 354 25.44 -28.33 27.81
CA GLY A 354 25.57 -29.74 27.46
C GLY A 354 24.85 -30.15 26.17
N LYS A 355 24.39 -29.19 25.35
CA LYS A 355 23.71 -29.47 24.09
C LYS A 355 24.68 -29.48 22.92
N HIS A 356 24.36 -30.30 21.94
CA HIS A 356 24.98 -30.30 20.62
C HIS A 356 24.22 -29.35 19.70
N ILE A 357 24.89 -28.34 19.16
CA ILE A 357 24.28 -27.25 18.42
C ILE A 357 24.72 -27.23 16.95
N MET A 358 23.81 -26.81 16.10
CA MET A 358 24.10 -26.38 14.73
C MET A 358 24.27 -24.86 14.70
N VAL A 359 25.25 -24.38 13.96
CA VAL A 359 25.51 -22.95 13.76
C VAL A 359 25.24 -22.59 12.30
N GLY A 360 24.30 -21.70 12.05
CA GLY A 360 23.98 -21.18 10.73
C GLY A 360 24.54 -19.79 10.56
N VAL A 361 25.24 -19.54 9.46
CA VAL A 361 25.92 -18.26 9.18
C VAL A 361 25.47 -17.74 7.81
N ASP A 362 24.92 -16.53 7.80
CA ASP A 362 24.57 -15.78 6.59
C ASP A 362 25.43 -14.52 6.52
N LEU A 363 26.33 -14.44 5.53
CA LEU A 363 27.34 -13.37 5.44
C LEU A 363 26.93 -12.30 4.44
N SER A 364 27.06 -11.03 4.84
CA SER A 364 26.83 -9.84 4.01
C SER A 364 28.05 -8.94 3.97
N VAL A 365 28.36 -8.41 2.78
CA VAL A 365 29.48 -7.49 2.56
C VAL A 365 29.09 -6.02 2.76
N THR A 366 27.84 -5.63 2.46
CA THR A 366 27.46 -4.21 2.37
C THR A 366 26.27 -3.84 3.27
N THR A 367 25.04 -3.97 2.77
CA THR A 367 23.84 -3.38 3.39
C THR A 367 22.91 -4.42 4.03
N ASP A 368 23.03 -5.69 3.66
CA ASP A 368 22.35 -6.78 4.35
C ASP A 368 23.01 -7.04 5.72
N LEU A 369 22.29 -7.70 6.64
CA LEU A 369 22.85 -8.07 7.93
C LEU A 369 23.72 -9.31 7.74
N THR A 370 24.85 -9.36 8.42
CA THR A 370 25.52 -10.65 8.68
C THR A 370 24.83 -11.27 9.89
N ALA A 371 24.50 -12.56 9.84
CA ALA A 371 23.76 -13.22 10.91
C ALA A 371 24.41 -14.55 11.32
N VAL A 372 24.45 -14.80 12.62
CA VAL A 372 24.81 -16.08 13.22
C VAL A 372 23.64 -16.58 14.05
N SER A 373 23.12 -17.74 13.71
CA SER A 373 22.06 -18.43 14.43
C SER A 373 22.60 -19.74 15.01
N ILE A 374 22.15 -20.11 16.21
CA ILE A 374 22.43 -21.40 16.84
C ILE A 374 21.11 -22.14 17.08
N MET A 375 21.11 -23.45 16.87
CA MET A 375 19.92 -24.27 17.02
C MET A 375 20.28 -25.68 17.52
N TYR A 376 19.53 -26.18 18.49
CA TYR A 376 19.52 -27.62 18.81
C TYR A 376 18.09 -28.16 18.81
N LYS A 377 17.97 -29.49 18.82
CA LYS A 377 16.70 -30.20 18.86
C LYS A 377 16.66 -31.12 20.08
N GLU A 378 15.59 -31.05 20.85
CA GLU A 378 15.35 -31.94 21.98
C GLU A 378 13.85 -32.26 22.08
N ASN A 379 13.48 -33.53 22.25
CA ASN A 379 12.09 -33.97 22.34
C ASN A 379 11.20 -33.44 21.19
N ASN A 380 11.75 -33.44 19.96
CA ASN A 380 11.16 -32.88 18.75
C ASN A 380 10.96 -31.35 18.72
N ILE A 381 11.31 -30.64 19.78
CA ILE A 381 11.26 -29.17 19.86
C ILE A 381 12.60 -28.58 19.42
N LEU A 382 12.54 -27.54 18.60
CA LEU A 382 13.69 -26.74 18.19
C LEU A 382 13.90 -25.58 19.15
N TYR A 383 15.15 -25.36 19.55
CA TYR A 383 15.56 -24.29 20.45
C TYR A 383 16.58 -23.41 19.74
N CYS A 384 16.26 -22.13 19.59
CA CYS A 384 16.94 -21.24 18.65
C CYS A 384 17.37 -19.92 19.30
N HIS A 385 18.57 -19.45 18.97
CA HIS A 385 19.04 -18.10 19.28
C HIS A 385 19.75 -17.51 18.06
N SER A 386 19.66 -16.19 17.86
CA SER A 386 20.25 -15.51 16.70
C SER A 386 20.84 -14.17 17.10
N LYS A 387 21.96 -13.81 16.47
CA LYS A 387 22.63 -12.53 16.60
C LYS A 387 23.01 -11.98 15.22
N ALA A 388 22.84 -10.67 15.02
CA ALA A 388 23.23 -9.99 13.79
C ALA A 388 24.50 -9.13 13.96
N PHE A 389 25.13 -8.79 12.85
CA PHE A 389 26.35 -7.98 12.78
C PHE A 389 26.22 -7.01 11.61
N LEU A 390 26.56 -5.74 11.84
CA LEU A 390 26.48 -4.69 10.81
C LEU A 390 27.56 -3.62 10.99
N PRO A 391 28.00 -2.94 9.91
CA PRO A 391 28.99 -1.87 10.02
C PRO A 391 28.37 -0.53 10.42
N LEU A 392 29.04 0.22 11.29
CA LEU A 392 28.62 1.52 11.81
C LEU A 392 28.33 2.53 10.68
N ASP A 393 29.19 2.59 9.67
CA ASP A 393 29.08 3.56 8.57
C ASP A 393 27.89 3.27 7.65
N SER A 394 27.27 2.08 7.74
CA SER A 394 26.05 1.77 6.98
C SER A 394 24.80 2.45 7.55
N LEU A 395 24.78 2.79 8.84
CA LEU A 395 23.56 3.25 9.53
C LEU A 395 22.94 4.50 8.89
N ALA A 396 23.76 5.46 8.45
CA ALA A 396 23.28 6.70 7.85
C ALA A 396 22.65 6.50 6.45
N LYS A 397 22.97 5.39 5.76
CA LYS A 397 22.51 5.10 4.39
C LYS A 397 21.34 4.11 4.36
N ARG A 398 21.06 3.48 5.50
CA ARG A 398 19.97 2.52 5.68
C ARG A 398 18.62 3.23 5.55
N ARG A 399 17.66 2.56 4.90
CA ARG A 399 16.29 3.06 4.68
C ARG A 399 15.27 2.30 5.52
N GLU A 400 15.72 1.28 6.25
CA GLU A 400 14.96 0.54 7.24
C GLU A 400 14.59 1.49 8.39
N ARG A 401 13.29 1.61 8.72
CA ARG A 401 12.81 2.46 9.82
C ARG A 401 12.92 1.72 11.18
N ILE A 402 14.11 1.24 11.52
CA ILE A 402 14.39 0.55 12.79
C ILE A 402 15.64 1.11 13.50
N ASP A 403 15.67 0.98 14.82
CA ASP A 403 16.76 1.50 15.65
C ASP A 403 17.78 0.40 15.99
N TYR A 404 18.79 0.27 15.14
CA TYR A 404 19.89 -0.68 15.35
C TYR A 404 20.74 -0.36 16.58
N LYS A 405 20.82 0.91 17.00
CA LYS A 405 21.61 1.28 18.19
C LYS A 405 20.94 0.74 19.45
N ARG A 406 19.62 0.93 19.56
CA ARG A 406 18.81 0.28 20.60
C ARG A 406 18.96 -1.24 20.57
N TYR A 407 18.93 -1.86 19.38
CA TYR A 407 19.08 -3.31 19.29
C TYR A 407 20.47 -3.81 19.68
N ALA A 408 21.51 -2.99 19.49
CA ALA A 408 22.84 -3.29 20.00
C ALA A 408 22.91 -3.20 21.54
N GLU A 409 22.27 -2.20 22.14
CA GLU A 409 22.14 -2.09 23.61
C GLU A 409 21.39 -3.29 24.21
N LEU A 410 20.40 -3.82 23.48
CA LEU A 410 19.65 -5.03 23.86
C LEU A 410 20.40 -6.34 23.54
N GLY A 411 21.57 -6.28 22.91
CA GLY A 411 22.40 -7.45 22.57
C GLY A 411 21.94 -8.25 21.35
N TYR A 412 20.98 -7.74 20.56
CA TYR A 412 20.45 -8.42 19.36
C TYR A 412 21.38 -8.32 18.15
N CYS A 413 22.22 -7.30 18.11
CA CYS A 413 23.24 -7.15 17.09
C CYS A 413 24.51 -6.48 17.61
N ASP A 414 25.65 -6.74 16.97
CA ASP A 414 26.88 -5.98 17.19
C ASP A 414 27.13 -5.02 16.02
N ILE A 415 27.49 -3.78 16.35
CA ILE A 415 27.84 -2.75 15.37
C ILE A 415 29.36 -2.66 15.32
N HIS A 416 29.96 -3.06 14.19
CA HIS A 416 31.40 -3.05 13.99
C HIS A 416 31.85 -1.72 13.36
N ASP A 417 33.01 -1.22 13.76
CA ASP A 417 33.58 0.01 13.19
C ASP A 417 33.96 -0.17 11.71
N GLY A 418 33.76 0.90 10.93
CA GLY A 418 34.11 0.97 9.50
C GLY A 418 32.95 0.70 8.54
N MET A 419 33.30 0.49 7.26
CA MET A 419 32.33 0.35 6.14
C MET A 419 31.82 -1.07 5.89
N THR A 420 32.51 -2.10 6.41
CA THR A 420 32.19 -3.51 6.18
C THR A 420 32.18 -4.27 7.50
N VAL A 421 31.41 -5.36 7.60
CA VAL A 421 31.43 -6.22 8.79
C VAL A 421 32.82 -6.84 8.94
N ASN A 422 33.44 -6.67 10.11
CA ASN A 422 34.68 -7.36 10.44
C ASN A 422 34.41 -8.86 10.67
N TYR A 423 34.77 -9.70 9.70
CA TYR A 423 34.57 -11.16 9.78
C TYR A 423 35.45 -11.84 10.82
N THR A 424 36.60 -11.25 11.21
CA THR A 424 37.40 -11.80 12.31
C THR A 424 36.62 -11.74 13.63
N LEU A 425 35.91 -10.65 13.90
CA LEU A 425 35.06 -10.54 15.10
C LEU A 425 33.86 -11.52 15.05
N VAL A 426 33.34 -11.81 13.86
CA VAL A 426 32.28 -12.83 13.67
C VAL A 426 32.85 -14.23 13.95
N GLU A 427 34.08 -14.52 13.49
CA GLU A 427 34.77 -15.77 13.77
C GLU A 427 35.02 -15.96 15.28
N GLU A 428 35.53 -14.93 15.95
CA GLU A 428 35.73 -14.91 17.41
C GLU A 428 34.42 -15.15 18.15
N TYR A 429 33.32 -14.53 17.71
CA TYR A 429 32.00 -14.79 18.27
C TYR A 429 31.60 -16.26 18.13
N ILE A 430 31.76 -16.87 16.95
CA ILE A 430 31.43 -18.28 16.72
C ILE A 430 32.27 -19.19 17.63
N ARG A 431 33.59 -18.96 17.71
CA ARG A 431 34.50 -19.73 18.56
C ARG A 431 34.16 -19.59 20.05
N SER A 432 33.66 -18.43 20.47
CA SER A 432 33.25 -18.19 21.85
C SER A 432 31.95 -18.91 22.25
N LEU A 433 31.18 -19.46 21.31
CA LEU A 433 29.86 -20.04 21.60
C LEU A 433 29.95 -21.23 22.56
N GLU A 434 30.93 -22.11 22.37
CA GLU A 434 31.10 -23.32 23.20
C GLU A 434 31.35 -22.96 24.66
N ASP A 435 32.25 -22.01 24.91
CA ASP A 435 32.55 -21.51 26.26
C ASP A 435 31.38 -20.70 26.85
N LYS A 436 30.79 -19.81 26.05
CA LYS A 436 29.73 -18.90 26.49
C LYS A 436 28.45 -19.64 26.88
N TYR A 437 28.11 -20.69 26.14
CA TYR A 437 26.86 -21.43 26.31
C TYR A 437 27.06 -22.83 26.92
N ASN A 438 28.31 -23.21 27.21
CA ASN A 438 28.69 -24.54 27.68
C ASN A 438 28.13 -25.66 26.77
N CYS A 439 28.29 -25.51 25.45
CA CYS A 439 27.73 -26.39 24.43
C CYS A 439 28.80 -26.91 23.47
N THR A 440 28.45 -27.84 22.57
CA THR A 440 29.35 -28.37 21.55
C THR A 440 28.84 -28.04 20.15
N ILE A 441 29.69 -27.49 19.29
CA ILE A 441 29.34 -27.21 17.89
C ILE A 441 29.55 -28.46 17.05
N ASP A 442 28.46 -29.04 16.53
CA ASP A 442 28.56 -30.20 15.65
C ASP A 442 28.86 -29.78 14.20
N TYR A 443 28.10 -28.80 13.69
CA TYR A 443 28.21 -28.31 12.32
C TYR A 443 28.05 -26.80 12.22
N ILE A 444 28.83 -26.18 11.34
CA ILE A 444 28.67 -24.80 10.89
C ILE A 444 28.18 -24.82 9.45
N ILE A 445 27.04 -24.19 9.16
CA ILE A 445 26.39 -24.17 7.85
C ILE A 445 26.37 -22.75 7.30
N THR A 446 26.88 -22.58 6.09
CA THR A 446 26.97 -21.28 5.42
C THR A 446 26.69 -21.39 3.93
N ASP A 447 26.30 -20.28 3.31
CA ASP A 447 26.28 -20.20 1.85
C ASP A 447 27.71 -20.11 1.26
N PRO A 448 27.93 -20.53 -0.01
CA PRO A 448 29.25 -20.51 -0.62
C PRO A 448 29.67 -19.14 -1.18
N MET A 449 28.76 -18.17 -1.36
CA MET A 449 29.01 -16.97 -2.16
C MET A 449 29.90 -15.95 -1.44
N ASN A 450 29.80 -15.88 -0.11
CA ASN A 450 30.56 -14.96 0.74
C ASN A 450 31.47 -15.68 1.76
N ALA A 451 31.51 -17.01 1.74
CA ALA A 451 32.32 -17.87 2.59
C ALA A 451 33.78 -17.97 2.12
N GLY A 452 34.53 -16.88 2.34
CA GLY A 452 35.97 -16.76 2.11
C GLY A 452 36.84 -17.42 3.20
N GLU A 453 38.00 -16.80 3.46
CA GLU A 453 39.08 -17.27 4.35
C GLU A 453 38.62 -17.67 5.77
N MET A 454 37.64 -16.95 6.34
CA MET A 454 37.08 -17.25 7.67
C MET A 454 36.56 -18.68 7.78
N MET A 455 35.83 -19.15 6.76
CA MET A 455 35.26 -20.49 6.78
C MET A 455 36.33 -21.57 6.59
N ASP A 456 37.43 -21.26 5.89
CA ASP A 456 38.54 -22.18 5.74
C ASP A 456 39.40 -22.26 7.01
N ARG A 457 39.46 -21.19 7.82
CA ARG A 457 40.03 -21.23 9.18
C ARG A 457 39.14 -22.03 10.14
N LEU A 458 37.83 -21.78 10.15
CA LEU A 458 36.89 -22.53 10.99
C LEU A 458 36.87 -24.03 10.68
N LYS A 459 37.10 -24.43 9.42
CA LYS A 459 37.23 -25.84 9.02
C LYS A 459 38.39 -26.60 9.68
N GLN A 460 39.39 -25.90 10.23
CA GLN A 460 40.50 -26.55 10.92
C GLN A 460 40.04 -27.15 12.25
N ASP A 461 39.00 -26.56 12.86
CA ASP A 461 38.52 -26.92 14.20
C ASP A 461 37.09 -27.47 14.20
N TYR A 462 36.27 -27.14 13.18
CA TYR A 462 34.84 -27.47 13.13
C TYR A 462 34.42 -28.11 11.80
N ASN A 463 33.31 -28.85 11.82
CA ASN A 463 32.70 -29.37 10.60
C ASN A 463 31.92 -28.27 9.86
N VAL A 464 32.49 -27.72 8.79
CA VAL A 464 31.83 -26.66 8.01
C VAL A 464 31.19 -27.21 6.73
N ILE A 465 29.88 -26.99 6.59
CA ILE A 465 29.07 -27.35 5.42
C ILE A 465 28.77 -26.10 4.59
N LYS A 466 29.19 -26.11 3.32
CA LYS A 466 28.83 -25.08 2.34
C LYS A 466 27.53 -25.48 1.64
N LEU A 467 26.43 -24.82 1.98
CA LEU A 467 25.08 -25.07 1.46
C LEU A 467 24.73 -24.06 0.36
N ARG A 468 24.69 -24.50 -0.89
CA ARG A 468 24.27 -23.63 -2.00
C ARG A 468 22.80 -23.26 -1.86
N GLN A 469 22.50 -21.96 -1.87
CA GLN A 469 21.12 -21.44 -1.80
C GLN A 469 20.37 -21.71 -3.10
N THR A 470 19.71 -22.86 -3.18
CA THR A 470 18.82 -23.26 -4.28
C THR A 470 17.50 -23.73 -3.72
N TYR A 471 16.42 -23.62 -4.52
CA TYR A 471 15.11 -24.18 -4.18
C TYR A 471 15.21 -25.63 -3.69
N THR A 472 15.96 -26.48 -4.41
CA THR A 472 16.14 -27.90 -4.06
C THR A 472 16.72 -28.12 -2.66
N ASN A 473 17.68 -27.29 -2.24
CA ASN A 473 18.37 -27.47 -0.96
C ASN A 473 17.61 -26.86 0.23
N LEU A 474 16.93 -25.73 0.01
CA LEU A 474 16.32 -24.95 1.10
C LEU A 474 14.81 -25.20 1.25
N SER A 475 14.12 -25.62 0.19
CA SER A 475 12.66 -25.83 0.21
C SER A 475 12.20 -26.79 1.31
N PRO A 476 12.83 -27.98 1.53
CA PRO A 476 12.40 -28.89 2.60
C PRO A 476 12.52 -28.27 3.99
N ALA A 477 13.66 -27.64 4.29
CA ALA A 477 13.90 -27.00 5.59
C ALA A 477 12.98 -25.78 5.79
N THR A 478 12.78 -24.97 4.74
CA THR A 478 11.90 -23.80 4.77
C THR A 478 10.46 -24.20 5.09
N LYS A 479 9.94 -25.26 4.46
CA LYS A 479 8.57 -25.75 4.68
C LYS A 479 8.41 -26.42 6.04
N GLU A 480 9.31 -27.32 6.44
CA GLU A 480 9.16 -28.06 7.70
C GLU A 480 9.42 -27.16 8.93
N PHE A 481 10.33 -26.17 8.83
CA PHE A 481 10.53 -25.18 9.90
C PHE A 481 9.25 -24.35 10.13
N ARG A 482 8.61 -23.91 9.05
CA ARG A 482 7.31 -23.21 9.10
C ARG A 482 6.27 -24.06 9.82
N LYS A 483 6.17 -25.34 9.46
CA LYS A 483 5.23 -26.27 10.09
C LYS A 483 5.48 -26.40 11.60
N LYS A 484 6.74 -26.59 12.02
CA LYS A 484 7.10 -26.65 13.45
C LYS A 484 6.74 -25.38 14.22
N ILE A 485 6.82 -24.20 13.60
CA ILE A 485 6.35 -22.95 14.23
C ILE A 485 4.84 -23.02 14.51
N TYR A 486 4.05 -23.47 13.55
CA TYR A 486 2.59 -23.59 13.72
C TYR A 486 2.19 -24.68 14.70
N ASP A 487 2.96 -25.77 14.77
CA ASP A 487 2.77 -26.86 15.74
C ASP A 487 3.25 -26.50 17.16
N GLY A 488 3.86 -25.32 17.34
CA GLY A 488 4.39 -24.87 18.63
C GLY A 488 5.67 -25.61 19.07
N GLU A 489 6.32 -26.29 18.13
CA GLU A 489 7.55 -27.09 18.31
C GLU A 489 8.82 -26.26 18.08
N VAL A 490 8.73 -24.93 18.13
CA VAL A 490 9.87 -24.01 18.11
C VAL A 490 9.86 -23.18 19.38
N LYS A 491 11.05 -22.95 19.94
CA LYS A 491 11.32 -22.02 21.03
C LYS A 491 12.48 -21.12 20.60
N TYR A 492 12.30 -19.81 20.68
CA TYR A 492 13.36 -18.85 20.41
C TYR A 492 13.47 -17.81 21.53
N GLU A 493 14.70 -17.41 21.84
CA GLU A 493 14.95 -16.34 22.82
C GLU A 493 14.42 -15.00 22.29
N LYS A 494 13.84 -14.19 23.18
CA LYS A 494 13.29 -12.87 22.86
C LYS A 494 14.33 -12.01 22.12
N ASN A 495 14.07 -11.78 20.84
CA ASN A 495 14.88 -10.94 19.98
C ASN A 495 13.97 -10.14 19.02
N GLU A 496 13.81 -8.84 19.28
CA GLU A 496 12.92 -7.97 18.49
C GLU A 496 13.43 -7.74 17.07
N LEU A 497 14.75 -7.82 16.85
CA LEU A 497 15.34 -7.74 15.52
C LEU A 497 15.06 -9.01 14.72
N LEU A 498 15.10 -10.18 15.36
CA LEU A 498 14.68 -11.45 14.73
C LEU A 498 13.17 -11.45 14.45
N ASP A 499 12.33 -10.96 15.36
CA ASP A 499 10.89 -10.79 15.14
C ASP A 499 10.62 -9.93 13.90
N TRP A 500 11.36 -8.83 13.77
CA TRP A 500 11.27 -7.95 12.60
C TRP A 500 11.73 -8.67 11.32
N CYS A 501 12.87 -9.35 11.35
CA CYS A 501 13.35 -10.15 10.21
C CYS A 501 12.33 -11.22 9.78
N MET A 502 11.70 -11.89 10.76
CA MET A 502 10.66 -12.90 10.51
C MET A 502 9.41 -12.28 9.89
N SER A 503 9.01 -11.08 10.35
CA SER A 503 7.85 -10.37 9.80
C SER A 503 8.04 -9.90 8.35
N ASN A 504 9.30 -9.68 7.94
CA ASN A 504 9.66 -9.29 6.58
C ASN A 504 9.79 -10.49 5.63
N ALA A 505 9.95 -11.70 6.15
CA ALA A 505 10.22 -12.88 5.35
C ALA A 505 8.98 -13.26 4.54
N ILE A 506 9.16 -13.41 3.24
CA ILE A 506 8.16 -13.96 2.30
C ILE A 506 8.72 -15.21 1.63
N THR A 507 7.88 -15.95 0.92
CA THR A 507 8.35 -17.04 0.05
C THR A 507 8.03 -16.82 -1.40
N THR A 508 9.01 -17.10 -2.27
CA THR A 508 8.81 -17.25 -3.71
C THR A 508 8.62 -18.71 -4.06
N LYS A 509 7.80 -19.00 -5.08
CA LYS A 509 7.55 -20.37 -5.57
C LYS A 509 8.44 -20.75 -6.74
N GLY A 510 8.98 -21.96 -6.70
CA GLY A 510 9.69 -22.61 -7.80
C GLY A 510 8.76 -23.40 -8.73
N LYS A 511 9.35 -24.16 -9.67
CA LYS A 511 8.61 -24.91 -10.71
C LYS A 511 7.81 -26.10 -10.17
N SER A 512 8.11 -26.59 -8.97
CA SER A 512 7.52 -27.81 -8.36
C SER A 512 6.92 -27.56 -6.97
N ASP A 513 6.26 -26.41 -6.78
CA ASP A 513 5.80 -25.91 -5.47
C ASP A 513 6.94 -25.70 -4.45
N ASP A 514 8.19 -25.67 -4.90
CA ASP A 514 9.33 -25.38 -4.02
C ASP A 514 9.22 -23.98 -3.44
N GLU A 515 9.64 -23.81 -2.19
CA GLU A 515 9.64 -22.51 -1.52
C GLU A 515 11.07 -22.08 -1.19
N MET A 516 11.34 -20.79 -1.32
CA MET A 516 12.58 -20.19 -0.84
C MET A 516 12.27 -18.85 -0.20
N LEU A 517 12.97 -18.54 0.87
CA LEU A 517 12.85 -17.24 1.52
C LEU A 517 13.27 -16.11 0.58
N ALA A 518 12.50 -15.04 0.62
CA ALA A 518 12.77 -13.81 -0.10
C ALA A 518 12.34 -12.61 0.75
N LYS A 519 12.76 -11.43 0.29
CA LYS A 519 12.34 -10.13 0.81
C LYS A 519 11.78 -9.32 -0.34
N GLU A 520 10.71 -8.57 -0.08
CA GLU A 520 10.01 -7.79 -1.12
C GLU A 520 10.84 -6.56 -1.50
N ASN A 521 11.23 -5.77 -0.51
CA ASN A 521 12.00 -4.55 -0.71
C ASN A 521 13.41 -4.71 -0.13
N LYS A 522 14.37 -5.05 -1.00
CA LYS A 522 15.78 -5.21 -0.63
C LYS A 522 16.38 -3.98 0.08
N ASN A 523 15.84 -2.79 -0.14
CA ASN A 523 16.34 -1.56 0.48
C ASN A 523 15.73 -1.27 1.86
N LYS A 524 14.55 -1.81 2.17
CA LYS A 524 13.80 -1.48 3.42
C LYS A 524 13.61 -2.67 4.37
N GLN A 525 13.87 -3.89 3.92
CA GLN A 525 13.59 -5.12 4.67
C GLN A 525 14.84 -6.00 4.78
N ARG A 526 14.95 -6.77 5.87
CA ARG A 526 16.01 -7.77 6.08
C ARG A 526 15.40 -9.09 6.57
N ILE A 527 16.02 -10.19 6.19
CA ILE A 527 15.59 -11.57 6.51
C ILE A 527 16.76 -12.46 6.91
N ASP A 528 17.97 -11.90 7.00
CA ASP A 528 19.24 -12.63 7.01
C ASP A 528 19.34 -13.55 8.25
N MET A 529 18.81 -13.11 9.40
CA MET A 529 18.70 -13.94 10.61
C MET A 529 17.77 -15.15 10.43
N VAL A 530 16.71 -15.01 9.63
CA VAL A 530 15.79 -16.12 9.30
C VAL A 530 16.48 -17.10 8.36
N ALA A 531 17.23 -16.61 7.37
CA ALA A 531 18.03 -17.45 6.49
C ALA A 531 19.05 -18.28 7.29
N ALA A 532 19.76 -17.66 8.23
CA ALA A 532 20.68 -18.35 9.13
C ALA A 532 19.98 -19.44 9.99
N LEU A 533 18.74 -19.21 10.46
CA LEU A 533 17.96 -20.25 11.15
C LEU A 533 17.63 -21.44 10.22
N ILE A 534 17.23 -21.17 8.98
CA ILE A 534 16.97 -22.23 8.00
C ILE A 534 18.25 -23.01 7.70
N PHE A 535 19.42 -22.37 7.65
CA PHE A 535 20.71 -23.07 7.48
C PHE A 535 20.96 -24.07 8.61
N CYS A 536 20.76 -23.66 9.87
CA CYS A 536 20.84 -24.59 11.01
C CYS A 536 19.91 -25.80 10.81
N TYR A 537 18.66 -25.51 10.47
CA TYR A 537 17.61 -26.53 10.39
C TYR A 537 17.83 -27.52 9.24
N THR A 538 18.58 -27.16 8.20
CA THR A 538 18.88 -28.08 7.10
C THR A 538 19.64 -29.33 7.55
N GLN A 539 20.44 -29.26 8.60
CA GLN A 539 21.15 -30.44 9.13
C GLN A 539 20.29 -31.21 10.13
N LEU A 540 19.62 -30.52 11.05
CA LEU A 540 18.70 -31.17 11.99
C LEU A 540 17.56 -31.93 11.29
N LEU A 541 17.16 -31.48 10.09
CA LEU A 541 16.17 -32.17 9.27
C LEU A 541 16.73 -33.46 8.65
N LYS A 542 18.03 -33.51 8.29
CA LYS A 542 18.66 -34.69 7.70
C LYS A 542 18.87 -35.80 8.73
N ASP A 543 19.21 -35.45 9.98
CA ASP A 543 19.41 -36.45 11.04
C ASP A 543 18.14 -37.26 11.34
N ASN A 544 16.96 -36.67 11.10
CA ASN A 544 15.67 -37.36 11.19
C ASN A 544 15.44 -38.44 10.12
N ASN A 545 16.19 -38.41 9.01
CA ASN A 545 16.03 -39.36 7.90
C ASN A 545 17.01 -40.54 7.96
N ASN A 546 17.89 -40.59 8.96
CA ASN A 546 18.76 -41.75 9.22
C ASN A 546 17.98 -42.87 9.95
N TYR A 547 16.93 -43.39 9.32
CA TYR A 547 16.35 -44.67 9.71
C TYR A 547 17.34 -45.77 9.33
N ASN A 548 18.13 -46.25 10.31
CA ASN A 548 18.99 -47.41 10.11
C ASN A 548 18.16 -48.68 10.33
N ALA A 549 17.58 -49.19 9.25
CA ALA A 549 16.77 -50.40 9.26
C ALA A 549 17.51 -51.61 9.88
N ILE A 550 18.84 -51.65 9.77
CA ILE A 550 19.68 -52.72 10.31
C ILE A 550 19.77 -52.63 11.85
N GLU A 551 19.88 -51.43 12.40
CA GLU A 551 19.99 -51.20 13.84
C GLU A 551 18.67 -51.44 14.57
N GLN A 552 17.53 -51.15 13.93
CA GLN A 552 16.23 -51.57 14.44
C GLN A 552 16.02 -53.09 14.36
N LEU A 553 16.46 -53.74 13.27
CA LEU A 553 16.44 -55.20 13.16
C LEU A 553 17.23 -55.85 14.31
N LEU A 554 18.45 -55.36 14.57
CA LEU A 554 19.33 -55.91 15.61
C LEU A 554 18.80 -55.74 17.05
N ASN A 555 17.90 -54.78 17.26
CA ASN A 555 17.27 -54.51 18.56
C ASN A 555 15.89 -55.18 18.72
N MET A 556 15.41 -55.94 17.73
CA MET A 556 14.23 -56.77 17.89
C MET A 556 14.65 -58.08 18.59
N ASP A 557 14.00 -58.41 19.69
CA ASP A 557 14.13 -59.73 20.33
C ASP A 557 13.47 -60.77 19.41
N TRP A 558 14.30 -61.67 18.87
CA TRP A 558 13.90 -62.76 17.99
C TRP A 558 13.43 -63.98 18.78
#